data_AF-A0A967KF48-F1
#
_entry.id   AF-A0A967KF48-F1
#
_cell.length_a   1.000
_cell.length_b   1.000
_cell.length_c   1.000
_cell.angle_alpha   90.00
_cell.angle_beta   90.00
_cell.angle_gamma   90.00
#
_symmetry.space_group_name_H-M   'P 1'
#
loop_
_entity.id
_entity.type
_entity.pdbx_description
1 polymer ?
#
loop_
_entity_poly.entity_id
_entity_poly.type
_entity_poly.pdbx_seq_one_letter_code
_entity_poly.pdbx_strand_id
1 'polypeptide(L)'
;TPVEALEHAYPFRVTRYAIRRGSGGGGRHRGGDGLRRDLRLLGDARVTLLSERRTRGPAGARGGGDGAPGRNVRIRKGEETELPGKVTFDARAGDVVSVRSPGGGGWGATEEG
;
A
#
# COMPACT_ATOMS: atom_id res chain seq x y z
N THR A 1 12.50 6.63 0.62
CA THR A 1 12.75 7.76 1.54
C THR A 1 12.94 7.20 2.92
N PRO A 2 14.04 7.56 3.61
CA PRO A 2 14.24 7.25 5.02
C PRO A 2 13.06 7.75 5.86
N VAL A 3 12.80 7.08 6.98
CA VAL A 3 11.68 7.44 7.87
C VAL A 3 11.94 8.78 8.53
N GLU A 4 13.18 9.00 8.97
CA GLU A 4 13.65 10.18 9.67
C GLU A 4 13.43 11.45 8.85
N ALA A 5 13.71 11.37 7.54
CA ALA A 5 13.48 12.49 6.62
C ALA A 5 11.99 12.84 6.48
N LEU A 6 11.09 11.84 6.50
CA LEU A 6 9.65 12.06 6.40
C LEU A 6 9.09 12.68 7.68
N GLU A 7 9.50 12.18 8.86
CA GLU A 7 9.04 12.71 10.15
C GLU A 7 9.60 14.10 10.45
N HIS A 8 10.76 14.45 9.89
CA HIS A 8 11.29 15.81 9.98
C HIS A 8 10.52 16.78 9.08
N ALA A 9 10.16 16.34 7.87
CA ALA A 9 9.55 17.21 6.86
C ALA A 9 8.03 17.42 7.05
N TYR A 10 7.34 16.50 7.73
CA TYR A 10 5.88 16.50 7.79
C TYR A 10 5.36 16.20 9.21
N PRO A 11 4.18 16.75 9.60
CA PRO A 11 3.59 16.55 10.91
C PRO A 11 2.89 15.18 11.04
N PHE A 12 3.61 14.09 10.75
CA PHE A 12 3.17 12.72 10.94
C PHE A 12 4.31 11.84 11.46
N ARG A 13 3.97 10.66 12.00
CA ARG A 13 4.90 9.61 12.42
C ARG A 13 4.67 8.33 11.62
N VAL A 14 5.74 7.66 11.18
CA VAL A 14 5.64 6.37 10.52
C VAL A 14 5.54 5.29 11.59
N THR A 15 4.34 4.74 11.80
CA THR A 15 4.09 3.72 12.83
C THR A 15 4.27 2.29 12.32
N ARG A 16 4.33 2.12 11.00
CA ARG A 16 4.67 0.84 10.36
C ARG A 16 5.35 1.08 9.03
N TYR A 17 6.41 0.34 8.79
CA TYR A 17 7.00 0.14 7.48
C TYR A 17 7.34 -1.34 7.34
N ALA A 18 6.55 -2.07 6.54
CA ALA A 18 6.69 -3.51 6.40
C ALA A 18 6.48 -3.98 4.96
N ILE A 19 7.06 -5.14 4.63
CA ILE A 19 6.73 -5.87 3.41
C ILE A 19 5.29 -6.38 3.52
N ARG A 20 4.50 -6.18 2.48
CA ARG A 20 3.15 -6.72 2.33
C ARG A 20 3.25 -8.14 1.77
N ARG A 21 3.67 -9.07 2.62
CA ARG A 21 3.98 -10.45 2.23
C ARG A 21 2.82 -11.12 1.49
N GLY A 22 3.13 -11.83 0.41
CA GLY A 22 2.15 -12.55 -0.41
C GLY A 22 1.28 -11.66 -1.31
N SER A 23 1.68 -10.41 -1.53
CA SER A 23 1.01 -9.54 -2.51
C SER A 23 1.56 -9.69 -3.93
N GLY A 24 2.75 -10.27 -4.09
CA GLY A 24 3.31 -10.61 -5.39
C GLY A 24 2.62 -11.81 -6.03
N GLY A 25 2.35 -11.70 -7.34
CA GLY A 25 1.73 -12.75 -8.13
C GLY A 25 2.57 -14.02 -8.20
N GLY A 26 1.91 -15.17 -8.23
CA GLY A 26 2.54 -16.49 -8.35
C GLY A 26 3.12 -16.73 -9.75
N GLY A 27 4.03 -17.69 -9.86
CA GLY A 27 4.64 -18.09 -11.12
C GLY A 27 6.05 -18.65 -10.90
N ARG A 28 6.67 -19.19 -11.95
CA ARG A 28 8.07 -19.68 -11.92
C ARG A 28 9.03 -18.63 -11.38
N HIS A 29 8.81 -17.36 -11.73
CA HIS A 29 9.42 -16.22 -11.07
C HIS A 29 8.32 -15.39 -10.41
N ARG A 30 8.29 -15.39 -9.08
CA ARG A 30 7.27 -14.66 -8.31
C ARG A 30 7.43 -13.16 -8.50
N GLY A 31 6.30 -12.47 -8.58
CA GLY A 31 6.26 -11.02 -8.51
C GLY A 31 6.73 -10.53 -7.13
N GLY A 32 7.34 -9.35 -7.09
CA GLY A 32 7.78 -8.74 -5.84
C GLY A 32 6.61 -8.34 -4.95
N ASP A 33 6.73 -8.55 -3.64
CA ASP A 33 5.75 -8.07 -2.67
C ASP A 33 5.79 -6.54 -2.56
N GLY A 34 4.60 -5.95 -2.38
CA GLY A 34 4.44 -4.54 -2.08
C GLY A 34 4.88 -4.19 -0.65
N LEU A 35 4.62 -2.94 -0.26
CA LEU A 35 4.95 -2.38 1.04
C LEU A 35 3.68 -1.85 1.71
N ARG A 36 3.64 -1.92 3.04
CA ARG A 36 2.68 -1.19 3.89
C ARG A 36 3.42 -0.11 4.65
N ARG A 37 2.97 1.14 4.50
CA ARG A 37 3.37 2.27 5.33
C ARG A 37 2.17 2.85 6.04
N ASP A 38 2.25 2.92 7.36
CA ASP A 38 1.21 3.53 8.19
C ASP A 38 1.70 4.88 8.71
N LEU A 39 1.02 5.95 8.33
CA LEU A 39 1.36 7.33 8.67
C LEU A 39 0.36 7.86 9.68
N ARG A 40 0.74 7.97 10.95
CA ARG A 40 -0.08 8.56 12.01
C ARG A 40 0.07 10.08 11.98
N LEU A 41 -1.02 10.79 11.76
CA LEU A 41 -1.01 12.25 11.79
C LEU A 41 -0.85 12.77 13.21
N LEU A 42 0.02 13.78 13.39
CA LEU A 42 0.28 14.41 14.69
C LEU A 42 -0.59 15.66 14.91
N GLY A 43 -1.21 16.17 13.85
CA GLY A 43 -2.17 17.27 13.87
C GLY A 43 -3.27 17.05 12.84
N ASP A 44 -4.29 17.91 12.89
CA ASP A 44 -5.32 17.94 11.86
C ASP A 44 -4.70 18.33 10.52
N ALA A 45 -5.11 17.64 9.44
CA ALA A 45 -4.53 17.86 8.13
C ALA A 45 -5.53 17.55 7.01
N ARG A 46 -5.36 18.24 5.88
CA ARG A 46 -6.01 17.88 4.62
C ARG A 46 -5.08 16.95 3.84
N VAL A 47 -5.52 15.72 3.63
CA VAL A 47 -4.70 14.68 2.99
C VAL A 47 -5.20 14.45 1.57
N THR A 48 -4.28 14.51 0.61
CA THR A 48 -4.52 14.08 -0.77
C THR A 48 -3.72 12.82 -1.06
N LEU A 49 -4.42 11.77 -1.49
CA LEU A 49 -3.82 10.53 -1.97
C LEU A 49 -3.96 10.45 -3.48
N LEU A 50 -2.84 10.26 -4.16
CA LEU A 50 -2.77 10.04 -5.62
C LEU A 50 -2.04 8.72 -5.86
N SER A 51 -2.79 7.73 -6.32
CA SER A 51 -2.27 6.39 -6.48
C SER A 51 -3.02 5.56 -7.51
N GLU A 52 -2.27 4.66 -8.16
CA GLU A 52 -2.77 3.81 -9.23
C GLU A 52 -2.84 2.33 -8.81
N ARG A 53 -3.37 1.47 -9.68
CA ARG A 53 -3.46 0.01 -9.44
C ARG A 53 -4.21 -0.35 -8.14
N ARG A 54 -5.35 0.32 -7.91
CA ARG A 54 -6.20 0.12 -6.72
C ARG A 54 -7.40 -0.80 -6.97
N THR A 55 -7.86 -0.89 -8.21
CA THR A 55 -8.92 -1.84 -8.62
C THR A 55 -8.34 -3.11 -9.22
N ARG A 56 -7.25 -2.98 -9.98
CA ARG A 56 -6.55 -4.10 -10.64
C ARG A 56 -5.05 -3.99 -10.37
N GLY A 57 -4.43 -5.11 -10.02
CA GLY A 57 -2.99 -5.18 -9.80
C GLY A 57 -2.19 -5.21 -11.10
N PRO A 58 -0.86 -5.19 -11.01
CA PRO A 58 0.02 -5.48 -12.13
C PRO A 58 -0.21 -6.90 -12.65
N ALA A 59 -0.40 -7.02 -13.96
CA ALA A 59 -0.69 -8.30 -14.60
C ALA A 59 0.52 -9.24 -14.55
N GLY A 60 0.26 -10.53 -14.37
CA GLY A 60 1.25 -11.58 -14.60
C GLY A 60 1.55 -11.76 -16.08
N ALA A 61 2.57 -12.55 -16.39
CA ALA A 61 2.99 -12.82 -17.76
C ALA A 61 3.33 -14.30 -17.98
N ARG A 62 3.09 -14.80 -19.21
CA ARG A 62 3.43 -16.17 -19.63
C ARG A 62 2.90 -17.27 -18.68
N GLY A 63 1.66 -17.10 -18.19
CA GLY A 63 1.03 -18.03 -17.24
C GLY A 63 1.30 -17.71 -15.75
N GLY A 64 2.07 -16.66 -15.46
CA GLY A 64 2.17 -16.13 -14.10
C GLY A 64 0.89 -15.40 -13.67
N GLY A 65 0.59 -15.43 -12.38
CA GLY A 65 -0.56 -14.78 -11.77
C GLY A 65 -0.35 -13.28 -11.53
N ASP A 66 -1.46 -12.56 -11.45
CA ASP A 66 -1.46 -11.12 -11.18
C ASP A 66 -0.98 -10.81 -9.76
N GLY A 67 -0.33 -9.66 -9.59
CA GLY A 67 -0.06 -9.08 -8.28
C GLY A 67 -1.34 -8.57 -7.63
N ALA A 68 -1.39 -8.59 -6.30
CA ALA A 68 -2.52 -8.02 -5.57
C ALA A 68 -2.61 -6.49 -5.82
N PRO A 69 -3.83 -5.94 -6.01
CA PRO A 69 -4.02 -4.50 -6.06
C PRO A 69 -3.50 -3.81 -4.79
N GLY A 70 -3.07 -2.55 -4.94
CA GLY A 70 -2.77 -1.68 -3.80
C GLY A 70 -4.06 -1.29 -3.07
N ARG A 71 -3.94 -0.88 -1.81
CA ARG A 71 -5.06 -0.38 -1.00
C ARG A 71 -4.64 0.89 -0.27
N ASN A 72 -5.55 1.84 -0.17
CA ASN A 72 -5.43 2.97 0.73
C ASN A 72 -6.46 2.79 1.83
N VAL A 73 -6.06 2.97 3.09
CA VAL A 73 -6.96 2.79 4.23
C VAL A 73 -6.77 3.95 5.21
N ARG A 74 -7.86 4.55 5.66
CA ARG A 74 -7.86 5.41 6.84
C ARG A 74 -8.20 4.56 8.05
N ILE A 75 -7.40 4.64 9.10
CA ILE A 75 -7.67 3.96 10.38
C ILE A 75 -7.94 5.02 11.42
N ARG A 76 -9.14 5.02 12.01
CA ARG A 76 -9.55 5.95 13.08
C ARG A 76 -10.04 5.14 14.26
N LYS A 77 -9.41 5.32 15.42
CA LYS A 77 -9.77 4.58 16.66
C LYS A 77 -9.84 3.05 16.45
N GLY A 78 -8.98 2.50 15.59
CA GLY A 78 -8.94 1.08 15.26
C GLY A 78 -9.85 0.65 14.10
N GLU A 79 -10.77 1.50 13.66
CA GLU A 79 -11.67 1.19 12.54
C GLU A 79 -11.00 1.50 11.20
N GLU A 80 -10.95 0.51 10.30
CA GLU A 80 -10.42 0.66 8.94
C GLU A 80 -11.52 1.08 7.94
N THR A 81 -11.34 2.22 7.27
CA THR A 81 -12.15 2.64 6.12
C THR A 81 -11.29 2.59 4.86
N GLU A 82 -11.72 1.85 3.83
CA GLU A 82 -11.03 1.84 2.54
C GLU A 82 -11.23 3.18 1.81
N LEU A 83 -10.16 3.65 1.16
CA LEU A 83 -10.13 4.90 0.41
C LEU A 83 -9.86 4.63 -1.07
N PRO A 84 -10.45 5.42 -1.99
CA PRO A 84 -10.17 5.28 -3.41
C PRO A 84 -8.72 5.64 -3.76
N GLY A 85 -8.32 5.33 -5.00
CA GLY A 85 -6.96 5.59 -5.47
C GLY A 85 -6.61 7.07 -5.61
N LYS A 86 -7.62 7.92 -5.86
CA LYS A 86 -7.50 9.38 -5.89
C LYS A 86 -8.55 9.96 -4.96
N VAL A 87 -8.13 10.64 -3.90
CA VAL A 87 -9.05 11.23 -2.93
C VAL A 87 -8.38 12.37 -2.16
N THR A 88 -9.16 13.38 -1.81
CA THR A 88 -8.79 14.40 -0.82
C THR A 88 -9.80 14.34 0.32
N PHE A 89 -9.32 14.33 1.56
CA PHE A 89 -10.17 14.29 2.74
C PHE A 89 -9.52 15.01 3.91
N ASP A 90 -10.35 15.50 4.83
CA ASP A 90 -9.89 16.07 6.09
C ASP A 90 -9.70 14.95 7.12
N ALA A 91 -8.51 14.92 7.70
CA ALA A 91 -8.07 13.94 8.69
C ALA A 91 -7.81 14.63 10.03
N ARG A 92 -8.01 13.90 11.11
CA ARG A 92 -7.81 14.43 12.47
C ARG A 92 -6.51 13.91 13.05
N ALA A 93 -5.95 14.64 14.01
CA ALA A 93 -4.82 14.16 14.80
C ALA A 93 -5.09 12.75 15.36
N GLY A 94 -4.09 11.87 15.24
CA GLY A 94 -4.20 10.47 15.65
C GLY A 94 -4.76 9.51 14.58
N ASP A 95 -5.41 10.01 13.52
CA ASP A 95 -5.76 9.19 12.36
C ASP A 95 -4.50 8.57 11.74
N VAL A 96 -4.65 7.37 11.18
CA VAL A 96 -3.58 6.71 10.44
C VAL A 96 -3.98 6.57 8.98
N VAL A 97 -3.12 7.06 8.08
CA VAL A 97 -3.23 6.81 6.65
C VAL A 97 -2.31 5.63 6.31
N SER A 98 -2.90 4.49 6.01
CA SER A 98 -2.19 3.27 5.62
C SER A 98 -2.15 3.17 4.09
N VAL A 99 -0.96 3.35 3.53
CA VAL A 99 -0.68 3.16 2.10
C VAL A 99 -0.09 1.77 1.90
N ARG A 100 -0.83 0.91 1.20
CA ARG A 100 -0.45 -0.47 0.90
C ARG A 100 -0.21 -0.55 -0.62
N SER A 101 1.04 -0.63 -1.04
CA SER A 101 1.37 -0.66 -2.47
C SER A 101 0.90 -1.97 -3.12
N PRO A 102 0.66 -1.98 -4.45
CA PRO A 102 0.46 -3.22 -5.17
C PRO A 102 1.70 -4.12 -5.08
N GLY A 103 1.51 -5.43 -5.22
CA GLY A 103 2.59 -6.35 -5.55
C GLY A 103 2.78 -6.45 -7.06
N GLY A 104 3.93 -6.96 -7.51
CA GLY A 104 4.21 -7.21 -8.93
C GLY A 104 3.50 -8.46 -9.45
N GLY A 105 3.27 -8.53 -10.76
CA GLY A 105 2.81 -9.76 -11.42
C GLY A 105 3.93 -10.80 -11.49
N GLY A 106 3.57 -12.08 -11.39
CA GLY A 106 4.51 -13.19 -11.56
C GLY A 106 4.76 -13.50 -13.04
N TRP A 107 5.81 -14.27 -13.30
CA TRP A 107 6.18 -14.72 -14.64
C TRP A 107 6.29 -16.24 -14.70
N GLY A 108 5.75 -16.83 -15.78
CA GLY A 108 5.78 -18.26 -16.03
C GLY A 108 4.73 -19.01 -15.20
N ALA A 109 4.17 -20.09 -15.75
CA ALA A 109 3.34 -21.00 -14.97
C ALA A 109 4.13 -21.57 -13.79
N THR A 110 3.47 -21.78 -12.66
CA THR A 110 4.03 -22.58 -11.58
C THR A 110 3.88 -24.03 -12.04
N GLU A 111 4.97 -24.80 -12.11
CA GLU A 111 4.83 -26.24 -12.33
C GLU A 111 4.05 -26.80 -11.14
N GLU A 112 2.88 -27.38 -11.41
CA GLU A 112 2.13 -28.13 -10.41
C GLU A 112 2.99 -29.34 -10.03
N GLY A 113 3.35 -29.43 -8.75
CA GLY A 113 3.97 -30.63 -8.18
C GLY A 113 2.93 -31.70 -7.89
#